data_AF-A0A0Q8EN42-F1
#
_entry.id   AF-A0A0Q8EN42-F1
#
_cell.length_a   1.000
_cell.length_b   1.000
_cell.length_c   1.000
_cell.angle_alpha   90.00
_cell.angle_beta   90.00
_cell.angle_gamma   90.00
#
_symmetry.space_group_name_H-M   'P 1'
#
loop_
_entity.id
_entity.type
_entity.pdbx_description
1 polymer ?
#
loop_
_entity_poly.entity_id
_entity_poly.type
_entity_poly.pdbx_seq_one_letter_code
_entity_poly.pdbx_strand_id
1 'polypeptide(L)'
;MRLFVLALVASLFAAPVAAAPTLQHVAELVSEQGEPLEDFVLRIAPVLDRYTHETGFEACGMVAQSADGERFGVRLGSTKGAMTCEMRRSNVPEGMTALRLSIHSHPHKPVVMPTAADVSFYAGTQASNGRMIQRGRPERVGGAFFSVGDYASGPGYLVSEGRVLYQQGKGTERDLGAYAADGETLMAKAD
;
A
#
# COMPACT_ATOMS: atom_id res chain seq x y z
N MET A 1 33.34 61.63 -13.35
CA MET A 1 32.06 61.09 -12.84
C MET A 1 31.73 59.84 -13.67
N ARG A 2 31.92 58.63 -13.13
CA ARG A 2 31.55 57.37 -13.80
C ARG A 2 30.75 56.53 -12.82
N LEU A 3 29.44 56.40 -13.05
CA LEU A 3 28.57 55.50 -12.31
C LEU A 3 28.80 54.07 -12.80
N PHE A 4 29.18 53.17 -11.90
CA PHE A 4 29.08 51.73 -12.12
C PHE A 4 27.70 51.27 -11.65
N VAL A 5 26.88 50.76 -12.56
CA VAL A 5 25.62 50.07 -12.24
C VAL A 5 25.95 48.60 -12.05
N LEU A 6 25.89 48.11 -10.82
CA LEU A 6 25.98 46.68 -10.51
C LEU A 6 24.60 46.05 -10.79
N ALA A 7 24.49 45.27 -11.86
CA ALA A 7 23.30 44.46 -12.12
C ALA A 7 23.35 43.21 -11.22
N LEU A 8 22.48 43.18 -10.21
CA LEU A 8 22.29 42.02 -9.35
C LEU A 8 21.47 40.98 -10.12
N VAL A 9 22.11 39.94 -10.64
CA VAL A 9 21.42 38.79 -11.26
C VAL A 9 20.93 37.90 -10.12
N ALA A 10 19.64 38.00 -9.79
CA ALA A 10 18.99 37.10 -8.86
C ALA A 10 18.77 35.73 -9.55
N SER A 11 19.66 34.77 -9.29
CA SER A 11 19.47 33.39 -9.70
C SER A 11 18.35 32.75 -8.88
N LEU A 12 17.17 32.62 -9.48
CA LEU A 12 16.07 31.81 -8.96
C LEU A 12 16.45 30.33 -9.03
N PHE A 13 17.04 29.80 -7.96
CA PHE A 13 17.15 28.35 -7.80
C PHE A 13 15.77 27.81 -7.42
N ALA A 14 15.05 27.25 -8.39
CA ALA A 14 13.88 26.43 -8.11
C ALA A 14 14.35 25.24 -7.26
N ALA A 15 13.83 25.12 -6.04
CA ALA A 15 14.08 23.96 -5.22
C ALA A 15 13.60 22.70 -5.97
N PRO A 16 14.38 21.60 -5.97
CA PRO A 16 13.94 20.37 -6.62
C PRO A 16 12.64 19.90 -5.95
N VAL A 17 11.58 19.81 -6.75
CA VAL A 17 10.36 19.12 -6.33
C VAL A 17 10.74 17.67 -6.08
N ALA A 18 10.60 17.21 -4.84
CA ALA A 18 10.82 15.80 -4.51
C ALA A 18 9.89 14.95 -5.39
N ALA A 19 10.45 14.07 -6.20
CA ALA A 19 9.67 13.17 -7.05
C ALA A 19 8.76 12.30 -6.18
N ALA A 20 7.52 12.10 -6.62
CA ALA A 20 6.59 11.19 -5.94
C ALA A 20 7.20 9.77 -5.87
N PRO A 21 6.98 9.03 -4.77
CA PRO A 21 7.48 7.67 -4.64
C PRO A 21 6.96 6.81 -5.80
N THR A 22 7.85 6.03 -6.40
CA THR A 22 7.50 5.11 -7.48
C THR A 22 6.90 3.84 -6.90
N LEU A 23 5.77 3.40 -7.45
CA LEU A 23 5.18 2.12 -7.10
C LEU A 23 6.03 0.99 -7.69
N GLN A 24 6.73 0.26 -6.84
CA GLN A 24 7.48 -0.93 -7.23
C GLN A 24 6.52 -2.13 -7.31
N HIS A 25 6.63 -2.92 -8.38
CA HIS A 25 5.90 -4.17 -8.50
C HIS A 25 6.38 -5.21 -7.48
N VAL A 26 5.45 -5.89 -6.81
CA VAL A 26 5.71 -6.97 -5.85
C VAL A 26 5.31 -8.32 -6.44
N ALA A 27 4.06 -8.45 -6.89
CA ALA A 27 3.53 -9.66 -7.51
C ALA A 27 2.26 -9.35 -8.33
N GLU A 28 1.91 -10.23 -9.25
CA GLU A 28 0.61 -10.25 -9.91
C GLU A 28 -0.06 -11.60 -9.65
N LEU A 29 -1.29 -11.58 -9.13
CA LEU A 29 -1.99 -12.78 -8.68
C LEU A 29 -3.41 -12.74 -9.24
N VAL A 30 -3.85 -13.87 -9.79
CA VAL A 30 -5.18 -14.05 -10.35
C VAL A 30 -5.83 -15.26 -9.68
N SER A 31 -7.14 -15.17 -9.48
CA SER A 31 -7.93 -16.25 -8.90
C SER A 31 -8.08 -17.41 -9.88
N GLU A 32 -8.29 -18.61 -9.35
CA GLU A 32 -8.84 -19.69 -10.17
C GLU A 32 -10.25 -19.32 -10.63
N GLN A 33 -10.73 -19.98 -11.68
CA GLN A 33 -12.10 -19.76 -12.15
C GLN A 33 -13.11 -20.16 -11.07
N GLY A 34 -14.03 -19.26 -10.74
CA GLY A 34 -15.06 -19.50 -9.73
C GLY A 34 -14.56 -19.54 -8.29
N GLU A 35 -13.26 -19.24 -8.05
CA GLU A 35 -12.72 -19.11 -6.69
C GLU A 35 -13.44 -17.95 -5.97
N PRO A 36 -14.02 -18.20 -4.78
CA PRO A 36 -14.63 -17.14 -4.00
C PRO A 36 -13.62 -16.05 -3.64
N LEU A 37 -14.06 -14.79 -3.63
CA LEU A 37 -13.17 -13.66 -3.37
C LEU A 37 -12.43 -13.77 -2.02
N GLU A 38 -13.11 -14.19 -0.96
CA GLU A 38 -12.47 -14.33 0.36
C GLU A 38 -11.41 -15.45 0.36
N ASP A 39 -11.64 -16.55 -0.37
CA ASP A 39 -10.66 -17.63 -0.54
C ASP A 39 -9.43 -17.15 -1.33
N PHE A 40 -9.67 -16.40 -2.42
CA PHE A 40 -8.59 -15.77 -3.20
C PHE A 40 -7.75 -14.84 -2.32
N VAL A 41 -8.39 -14.01 -1.51
CA VAL A 41 -7.71 -13.08 -0.59
C VAL A 41 -6.88 -13.83 0.46
N LEU A 42 -7.45 -14.87 1.08
CA LEU A 42 -6.73 -15.71 2.04
C LEU A 42 -5.51 -16.38 1.40
N ARG A 43 -5.63 -16.84 0.16
CA ARG A 43 -4.54 -17.47 -0.59
C ARG A 43 -3.40 -16.52 -0.93
N ILE A 44 -3.69 -15.24 -1.22
CA ILE A 44 -2.65 -14.25 -1.55
C ILE A 44 -2.05 -13.55 -0.33
N ALA A 45 -2.73 -13.58 0.83
CA ALA A 45 -2.26 -12.94 2.06
C ALA A 45 -0.80 -13.28 2.45
N PRO A 46 -0.31 -14.53 2.33
CA PRO A 46 1.08 -14.86 2.63
C PRO A 46 2.10 -14.09 1.77
N VAL A 47 1.73 -13.70 0.55
CA VAL A 47 2.62 -12.94 -0.35
C VAL A 47 2.83 -11.52 0.19
N LEU A 48 1.76 -10.85 0.63
CA LEU A 48 1.86 -9.52 1.23
C LEU A 48 2.59 -9.57 2.57
N ASP A 49 2.25 -10.56 3.40
CA ASP A 49 2.84 -10.74 4.72
C ASP A 49 4.35 -10.97 4.63
N ARG A 50 4.79 -11.92 3.79
CA ARG A 50 6.20 -12.22 3.57
C ARG A 50 6.97 -10.99 3.10
N TYR A 51 6.45 -10.28 2.10
CA TYR A 51 7.09 -9.05 1.60
C TYR A 51 7.29 -8.03 2.73
N THR A 52 6.26 -7.85 3.57
CA THR A 52 6.30 -6.89 4.67
C THR A 52 7.25 -7.31 5.78
N HIS A 53 7.26 -8.61 6.11
CA HIS A 53 8.17 -9.17 7.07
C HIS A 53 9.63 -9.03 6.64
N GLU A 54 9.93 -9.33 5.37
CA GLU A 54 11.30 -9.31 4.82
C GLU A 54 11.84 -7.89 4.61
N THR A 55 10.99 -6.97 4.17
CA THR A 55 11.43 -5.61 3.77
C THR A 55 11.17 -4.55 4.83
N GLY A 56 10.20 -4.78 5.72
CA GLY A 56 9.66 -3.77 6.61
C GLY A 56 8.76 -2.73 5.91
N PHE A 57 8.35 -2.96 4.66
CA PHE A 57 7.48 -2.08 3.89
C PHE A 57 6.13 -2.72 3.62
N GLU A 58 5.07 -1.91 3.62
CA GLU A 58 3.75 -2.39 3.24
C GLU A 58 3.72 -2.76 1.74
N ALA A 59 2.93 -3.80 1.43
CA ALA A 59 2.50 -4.12 0.08
C ALA A 59 1.00 -3.85 -0.03
N CYS A 60 0.54 -3.35 -1.18
CA CYS A 60 -0.86 -3.05 -1.40
C CYS A 60 -1.29 -3.23 -2.86
N GLY A 61 -2.59 -3.30 -3.08
CA GLY A 61 -3.18 -3.35 -4.41
C GLY A 61 -4.68 -3.08 -4.38
N MET A 62 -5.24 -2.85 -5.56
CA MET A 62 -6.68 -2.87 -5.78
C MET A 62 -7.09 -4.26 -6.23
N VAL A 63 -8.12 -4.82 -5.62
CA VAL A 63 -8.79 -6.02 -6.15
C VAL A 63 -9.49 -5.62 -7.45
N ALA A 64 -9.34 -6.45 -8.47
CA ALA A 64 -9.95 -6.31 -9.78
C ALA A 64 -10.74 -7.55 -10.14
N GLN A 65 -11.61 -7.44 -11.14
CA GLN A 65 -12.39 -8.54 -11.67
C GLN A 65 -12.23 -8.61 -13.19
N SER A 66 -12.18 -9.83 -13.74
CA SER A 66 -12.23 -10.07 -15.17
C SER A 66 -13.55 -9.59 -15.78
N ALA A 67 -13.55 -9.31 -17.08
CA ALA A 67 -14.73 -8.79 -17.80
C ALA A 67 -15.95 -9.74 -17.75
N ASP A 68 -15.71 -11.05 -17.66
CA ASP A 68 -16.75 -12.08 -17.52
C ASP A 68 -17.23 -12.27 -16.06
N GLY A 69 -16.57 -11.64 -15.08
CA GLY A 69 -16.91 -11.78 -13.67
C GLY A 69 -16.38 -13.04 -12.98
N GLU A 70 -15.72 -13.93 -13.72
CA GLU A 70 -15.37 -15.29 -13.29
C GLU A 70 -14.08 -15.38 -12.46
N ARG A 71 -13.25 -14.32 -12.50
CA ARG A 71 -11.97 -14.26 -11.79
C ARG A 71 -11.75 -12.93 -11.12
N PHE A 72 -11.07 -12.98 -9.99
CA PHE A 72 -10.49 -11.84 -9.31
C PHE A 72 -9.00 -11.74 -9.63
N GLY A 73 -8.43 -10.56 -9.44
CA GLY A 73 -6.99 -10.39 -9.56
C GLY A 73 -6.48 -9.18 -8.81
N VAL A 74 -5.21 -9.20 -8.45
CA VAL A 74 -4.51 -8.10 -7.79
C VAL A 74 -3.12 -7.98 -8.39
N ARG A 75 -2.72 -6.76 -8.72
CA ARG A 75 -1.32 -6.42 -8.94
C ARG A 75 -0.80 -5.70 -7.70
N LEU A 76 0.01 -6.41 -6.92
CA LEU A 76 0.61 -5.89 -5.71
C LEU A 76 1.77 -4.97 -6.05
N GLY A 77 1.84 -3.85 -5.33
CA GLY A 77 2.96 -2.94 -5.36
C GLY A 77 3.34 -2.43 -3.99
N SER A 78 4.46 -1.73 -3.92
CA SER A 78 4.93 -1.07 -2.72
C SER A 78 5.57 0.26 -3.10
N THR A 79 5.26 1.32 -2.36
CA THR A 79 5.97 2.61 -2.43
C THR A 79 7.21 2.64 -1.54
N LYS A 80 7.54 1.51 -0.89
CA LYS A 80 8.57 1.41 0.16
C LYS A 80 8.26 2.25 1.40
N GLY A 81 6.98 2.50 1.67
CA GLY A 81 6.50 3.06 2.93
C GLY A 81 6.43 1.97 4.00
N ALA A 82 6.84 2.30 5.22
CA ALA A 82 6.72 1.39 6.36
C ALA A 82 5.31 1.43 7.00
N MET A 83 4.51 2.44 6.64
CA MET A 83 3.16 2.67 7.17
C MET A 83 2.21 3.29 6.15
N THR A 84 2.64 3.34 4.90
CA THR A 84 1.85 3.85 3.79
C THR A 84 2.12 3.02 2.55
N CYS A 85 1.06 2.78 1.79
CA CYS A 85 1.15 2.22 0.46
C CYS A 85 0.12 2.87 -0.46
N GLU A 86 0.59 3.34 -1.62
CA GLU A 86 -0.28 4.01 -2.59
C GLU A 86 -0.95 3.00 -3.52
N MET A 87 -2.27 2.90 -3.43
CA MET A 87 -3.07 2.03 -4.29
C MET A 87 -3.58 2.78 -5.51
N ARG A 88 -3.35 2.22 -6.70
CA ARG A 88 -3.78 2.79 -7.97
C ARG A 88 -4.80 1.89 -8.64
N ARG A 89 -5.98 2.43 -8.99
CA ARG A 89 -7.02 1.71 -9.74
C ARG A 89 -6.57 1.23 -11.13
N SER A 90 -5.57 1.90 -11.70
CA SER A 90 -4.94 1.50 -12.97
C SER A 90 -3.89 0.39 -12.81
N ASN A 91 -3.45 0.08 -11.58
CA ASN A 91 -2.48 -0.98 -11.32
C ASN A 91 -3.22 -2.28 -10.97
N VAL A 92 -3.76 -2.92 -11.99
CA VAL A 92 -4.49 -4.18 -11.92
C VAL A 92 -3.99 -5.11 -13.03
N PRO A 93 -4.23 -6.43 -12.95
CA PRO A 93 -3.87 -7.36 -14.03
C PRO A 93 -4.50 -6.94 -15.37
N GLU A 94 -3.84 -7.30 -16.46
CA GLU A 94 -4.30 -6.94 -17.80
C GLU A 94 -5.72 -7.45 -18.08
N GLY A 95 -6.55 -6.61 -18.72
CA GLY A 95 -7.93 -6.95 -19.06
C GLY A 95 -8.92 -6.98 -17.88
N MET A 96 -8.46 -6.71 -16.65
CA MET A 96 -9.32 -6.63 -15.47
C MET A 96 -9.71 -5.19 -15.12
N THR A 97 -10.85 -5.04 -14.44
CA THR A 97 -11.34 -3.75 -13.95
C THR A 97 -11.24 -3.69 -12.43
N ALA A 98 -10.61 -2.64 -11.89
CA ALA A 98 -10.51 -2.43 -10.45
C ALA A 98 -11.90 -2.31 -9.80
N LEU A 99 -12.13 -3.12 -8.77
CA LEU A 99 -13.23 -2.97 -7.83
C LEU A 99 -12.95 -1.80 -6.88
N ARG A 100 -13.96 -1.41 -6.09
CA ARG A 100 -13.80 -0.45 -4.98
C ARG A 100 -13.35 -1.16 -3.70
N LEU A 101 -12.34 -2.02 -3.83
CA LEU A 101 -11.90 -2.92 -2.76
C LEU A 101 -10.37 -2.99 -2.75
N SER A 102 -9.77 -2.53 -1.65
CA SER A 102 -8.33 -2.56 -1.46
C SER A 102 -7.87 -3.83 -0.74
N ILE A 103 -6.57 -4.11 -0.85
CA ILE A 103 -5.87 -5.02 0.06
C ILE A 103 -4.50 -4.43 0.38
N HIS A 104 -4.09 -4.47 1.65
CA HIS A 104 -2.73 -4.13 2.06
C HIS A 104 -2.28 -4.94 3.28
N SER A 105 -0.98 -4.91 3.55
CA SER A 105 -0.38 -5.52 4.74
C SER A 105 0.11 -4.49 5.75
N HIS A 106 0.05 -4.85 7.03
CA HIS A 106 0.66 -4.07 8.11
C HIS A 106 2.03 -4.60 8.53
N PRO A 107 2.89 -3.71 9.07
CA PRO A 107 4.15 -4.13 9.67
C PRO A 107 3.94 -5.03 10.89
N HIS A 108 4.83 -6.02 11.04
CA HIS A 108 4.81 -6.97 12.17
C HIS A 108 5.25 -6.33 13.50
N LYS A 109 5.79 -5.12 13.44
CA LYS A 109 6.19 -4.36 14.62
C LYS A 109 5.11 -3.31 14.91
N PRO A 110 4.72 -3.12 16.18
CA PRO A 110 3.72 -2.12 16.56
C PRO A 110 4.24 -0.68 16.36
N VAL A 111 5.54 -0.53 16.13
CA VAL A 111 6.22 0.74 15.90
C VAL A 111 7.13 0.61 14.69
N VAL A 112 7.04 1.54 13.75
CA VAL A 112 7.94 1.65 12.60
C VAL A 112 8.66 2.99 12.57
N MET A 113 9.72 3.06 11.77
CA MET A 113 10.42 4.30 11.45
C MET A 113 9.95 4.76 10.07
N PRO A 114 9.27 5.92 9.96
CA PRO A 114 8.83 6.45 8.68
C PRO A 114 9.99 6.60 7.70
N THR A 115 9.76 6.13 6.49
CA THR A 115 10.65 6.22 5.34
C THR A 115 10.48 7.56 4.62
N ALA A 116 11.27 7.78 3.56
CA ALA A 116 11.05 8.92 2.68
C ALA A 116 9.68 8.87 1.99
N ALA A 117 9.21 7.67 1.63
CA ALA A 117 7.91 7.49 0.99
C ALA A 117 6.76 7.88 1.92
N ASP A 118 6.84 7.49 3.20
CA ASP A 118 5.84 7.86 4.21
C ASP A 118 5.78 9.39 4.39
N VAL A 119 6.94 10.05 4.50
CA VAL A 119 7.01 11.52 4.62
C VAL A 119 6.43 12.19 3.39
N SER A 120 6.75 11.72 2.19
CA SER A 120 6.20 12.25 0.94
C SER A 120 4.68 12.08 0.85
N PHE A 121 4.15 10.93 1.26
CA PHE A 121 2.71 10.68 1.30
C PHE A 121 1.99 11.66 2.23
N TYR A 122 2.52 11.84 3.45
CA TYR A 122 1.90 12.71 4.46
C TYR A 122 2.18 14.21 4.26
N ALA A 123 3.07 14.58 3.34
CA ALA A 123 3.27 15.98 2.96
C ALA A 123 2.05 16.56 2.23
N GLY A 124 1.33 15.72 1.46
CA GLY A 124 0.11 16.10 0.75
C GLY A 124 -1.19 15.75 1.50
N THR A 125 -1.10 14.83 2.47
CA THR A 125 -2.26 14.29 3.21
C THR A 125 -1.91 14.30 4.69
N GLN A 126 -2.44 15.23 5.49
CA GLN A 126 -2.10 15.24 6.92
C GLN A 126 -2.51 13.91 7.59
N ALA A 127 -1.71 13.43 8.54
CA ALA A 127 -2.13 12.32 9.39
C ALA A 127 -3.40 12.70 10.15
N SER A 128 -4.17 11.70 10.59
CA SER A 128 -5.49 11.91 11.22
C SER A 128 -5.48 12.81 12.46
N ASN A 129 -4.34 12.96 13.12
CA ASN A 129 -4.12 13.84 14.28
C ASN A 129 -3.56 15.23 13.91
N GLY A 130 -3.49 15.57 12.62
CA GLY A 130 -2.90 16.81 12.11
C GLY A 130 -1.39 16.90 12.25
N ARG A 131 -0.73 15.86 12.79
CA ARG A 131 0.72 15.87 13.00
C ARG A 131 1.42 15.55 11.69
N MET A 132 2.45 16.34 11.40
CA MET A 132 3.36 16.05 10.29
C MET A 132 4.20 14.82 10.61
N ILE A 133 4.16 13.82 9.73
CA ILE A 133 5.03 12.65 9.81
C ILE A 133 6.44 13.06 9.40
N GLN A 134 7.42 12.67 10.21
CA GLN A 134 8.82 13.04 10.04
C GLN A 134 9.69 11.79 10.01
N ARG A 135 10.67 11.77 9.11
CA ARG A 135 11.69 10.72 9.09
C ARG A 135 12.42 10.69 10.44
N GLY A 136 12.68 9.49 10.95
CA GLY A 136 13.45 9.33 12.19
C GLY A 136 12.65 9.48 13.48
N ARG A 137 11.32 9.73 13.41
CA ARG A 137 10.44 9.69 14.58
C ARG A 137 9.56 8.45 14.53
N PRO A 138 9.57 7.58 15.56
CA PRO A 138 8.81 6.34 15.54
C PRO A 138 7.30 6.59 15.50
N GLU A 139 6.59 5.78 14.73
CA GLU A 139 5.13 5.83 14.56
C GLU A 139 4.47 4.52 14.96
N ARG A 140 3.33 4.61 15.65
CA ARG A 140 2.51 3.45 16.02
C ARG A 140 1.51 3.15 14.91
N VAL A 141 1.72 2.05 14.21
CA VAL A 141 1.01 1.73 12.96
C VAL A 141 0.71 0.24 12.79
N GLY A 142 1.40 -0.65 13.52
CA GLY A 142 1.18 -2.09 13.41
C GLY A 142 0.00 -2.59 14.23
N GLY A 143 -0.34 -3.85 14.01
CA GLY A 143 -1.41 -4.56 14.72
C GLY A 143 -2.58 -4.94 13.82
N ALA A 144 -3.39 -5.89 14.26
CA ALA A 144 -4.58 -6.37 13.57
C ALA A 144 -5.79 -5.42 13.75
N PHE A 145 -5.66 -4.17 13.28
CA PHE A 145 -6.75 -3.20 13.25
C PHE A 145 -6.57 -2.20 12.11
N PHE A 146 -7.67 -1.68 11.58
CA PHE A 146 -7.64 -0.64 10.56
C PHE A 146 -7.44 0.76 11.16
N SER A 147 -6.58 1.55 10.53
CA SER A 147 -6.36 2.96 10.82
C SER A 147 -7.51 3.83 10.30
N VAL A 148 -7.53 5.10 10.71
CA VAL A 148 -8.47 6.10 10.16
C VAL A 148 -8.29 6.26 8.64
N GLY A 149 -7.05 6.16 8.14
CA GLY A 149 -6.76 6.24 6.71
C GLY A 149 -7.32 5.04 5.94
N ASP A 150 -7.29 3.86 6.55
CA ASP A 150 -7.83 2.64 5.92
C ASP A 150 -9.34 2.75 5.75
N TYR A 151 -10.07 3.19 6.79
CA TYR A 151 -11.51 3.42 6.68
C TYR A 151 -11.84 4.51 5.64
N ALA A 152 -11.04 5.57 5.57
CA ALA A 152 -11.25 6.66 4.62
C ALA A 152 -11.00 6.23 3.16
N SER A 153 -10.19 5.20 2.95
CA SER A 153 -9.87 4.65 1.62
C SER A 153 -11.03 3.82 1.02
N GLY A 154 -12.05 3.50 1.82
CA GLY A 154 -13.19 2.68 1.42
C GLY A 154 -13.02 1.22 1.85
N PRO A 155 -13.88 0.29 1.37
CA PRO A 155 -13.82 -1.11 1.75
C PRO A 155 -12.49 -1.75 1.40
N GLY A 156 -12.01 -2.66 2.25
CA GLY A 156 -10.71 -3.29 2.03
C GLY A 156 -10.40 -4.44 2.97
N TYR A 157 -9.39 -5.20 2.56
CA TYR A 157 -8.77 -6.26 3.34
C TYR A 157 -7.46 -5.78 3.96
N LEU A 158 -7.17 -6.26 5.16
CA LEU A 158 -5.91 -6.04 5.86
C LEU A 158 -5.27 -7.38 6.19
N VAL A 159 -4.03 -7.56 5.76
CA VAL A 159 -3.17 -8.68 6.16
C VAL A 159 -2.32 -8.23 7.34
N SER A 160 -2.54 -8.82 8.51
CA SER A 160 -1.78 -8.47 9.71
C SER A 160 -1.79 -9.62 10.72
N GLU A 161 -0.68 -9.79 11.44
CA GLU A 161 -0.55 -10.75 12.56
C GLU A 161 -1.02 -12.19 12.19
N GLY A 162 -0.70 -12.65 10.99
CA GLY A 162 -1.08 -14.00 10.53
C GLY A 162 -2.53 -14.15 10.10
N ARG A 163 -3.28 -13.05 9.96
CA ARG A 163 -4.72 -13.06 9.68
C ARG A 163 -5.11 -12.11 8.55
N VAL A 164 -6.29 -12.35 7.98
CA VAL A 164 -6.97 -11.41 7.10
C VAL A 164 -8.16 -10.80 7.83
N LEU A 165 -8.20 -9.47 7.87
CA LEU A 165 -9.36 -8.70 8.29
C LEU A 165 -10.04 -8.08 7.07
N TYR A 166 -11.34 -7.81 7.19
CA TYR A 166 -12.12 -7.08 6.20
C TYR A 166 -12.90 -5.96 6.88
N GLN A 167 -13.09 -4.84 6.19
CA GLN A 167 -14.04 -3.79 6.58
C GLN A 167 -14.74 -3.17 5.37
N GLN A 168 -15.96 -2.69 5.60
CA GLN A 168 -16.78 -1.89 4.69
C GLN A 168 -17.21 -0.57 5.36
N GLY A 169 -16.32 0.00 6.16
CA GLY A 169 -16.54 1.15 7.02
C GLY A 169 -16.32 0.79 8.49
N LYS A 170 -16.12 1.82 9.31
CA LYS A 170 -15.89 1.67 10.75
C LYS A 170 -17.08 0.98 11.42
N GLY A 171 -16.82 -0.05 12.23
CA GLY A 171 -17.81 -0.88 12.92
C GLY A 171 -18.31 -2.08 12.12
N THR A 172 -17.72 -2.36 10.95
CA THR A 172 -18.07 -3.50 10.09
C THR A 172 -16.94 -4.53 9.99
N GLU A 173 -15.94 -4.41 10.87
CA GLU A 173 -14.73 -5.21 10.83
C GLU A 173 -15.08 -6.69 11.03
N ARG A 174 -14.57 -7.54 10.15
CA ARG A 174 -14.68 -8.99 10.24
C ARG A 174 -13.30 -9.60 10.18
N ASP A 175 -13.10 -10.62 11.00
CA ASP A 175 -11.93 -11.47 10.93
C ASP A 175 -12.25 -12.65 10.01
N LEU A 176 -11.54 -12.77 8.89
CA LEU A 176 -11.74 -13.84 7.93
C LEU A 176 -10.94 -15.10 8.29
N GLY A 177 -10.10 -15.02 9.33
CA GLY A 177 -9.30 -16.13 9.82
C GLY A 177 -7.82 -16.02 9.47
N ALA A 178 -7.10 -17.08 9.83
CA ALA A 178 -5.69 -17.24 9.54
C ALA A 178 -5.47 -17.70 8.10
N TYR A 179 -4.35 -17.29 7.50
CA TYR A 179 -3.87 -17.84 6.23
C TYR A 179 -2.73 -18.83 6.46
N ALA A 180 -2.54 -19.75 5.53
CA ALA A 180 -1.48 -20.75 5.60
C ALA A 180 -0.13 -20.10 5.21
N ALA A 181 0.90 -20.24 6.06
CA ALA A 181 2.18 -19.52 5.92
C ALA A 181 3.08 -20.07 4.78
N ASP A 182 2.69 -21.18 4.17
CA ASP A 182 3.39 -21.93 3.12
C ASP A 182 3.20 -21.29 1.73
N GLY A 183 3.64 -20.05 1.60
CA GLY A 183 3.69 -19.29 0.34
C GLY A 183 4.77 -19.74 -0.65
N GLU A 184 5.33 -20.95 -0.53
CA GLU A 184 6.38 -21.48 -1.42
C GLU A 184 5.85 -21.84 -2.83
N THR A 185 4.56 -22.16 -2.97
CA THR A 185 4.03 -22.70 -4.23
C THR A 185 3.62 -21.62 -5.26
N LEU A 186 3.45 -20.36 -4.87
CA LEU A 186 2.83 -19.33 -5.73
C LEU A 186 3.81 -18.43 -6.51
N MET A 187 5.11 -18.39 -6.17
CA MET A 187 6.08 -17.55 -6.92
C MET A 187 6.80 -18.30 -8.05
N ALA A 188 6.58 -19.60 -8.19
CA ALA A 188 7.25 -20.43 -9.21
C ALA A 188 6.55 -20.43 -10.59
N LYS A 189 5.65 -19.48 -10.88
CA LYS A 189 4.90 -19.43 -12.16
C LYS A 189 4.93 -18.07 -12.88
N ALA A 190 5.85 -17.18 -12.52
CA ALA A 190 6.04 -15.92 -13.22
C ALA A 190 7.40 -15.91 -13.94
N ASP A 191 7.52 -16.70 -15.01
CA ASP A 191 8.57 -16.60 -16.05
C ASP A 191 7.91 -16.68 -17.44
#